data_AF-A0A2N3FDA3-F1
#
_entry.id   AF-A0A2N3FDA3-F1
#
_cell.length_a   1.000
_cell.length_b   1.000
_cell.length_c   1.000
_cell.angle_alpha   90.00
_cell.angle_beta   90.00
_cell.angle_gamma   90.00
#
_symmetry.space_group_name_H-M   'P 1'
#
loop_
_entity.id
_entity.type
_entity.pdbx_description
1 polymer ?
#
loop_
_entity_poly.entity_id
_entity_poly.type
_entity_poly.pdbx_seq_one_letter_code
_entity_poly.pdbx_strand_id
1 'polypeptide(L)'
;MSGDAINQRIVLLFGSGLDAERSGALASEASQLASLVKDAIGSVDVSVISLGLSRPIAGTSEHIRLDESRRSFTDRFLTSVGAFSLRTRFATFPIGRLLNSLGPVDPSRVFWRAVRRHPEARRLLERADIAIATDLAATKTAWLAAQRGWVEEALYDHRSASVGISWQLPTAD
;
A
#
# COMPACT_ATOMS: atom_id res chain seq x y z
N MET A 1 -4.68 29.44 23.82
CA MET A 1 -3.78 28.67 22.94
C MET A 1 -4.39 27.30 22.82
N SER A 2 -5.20 27.06 21.78
CA SER A 2 -5.76 25.74 21.52
C SER A 2 -4.61 24.86 21.08
N GLY A 3 -4.21 23.90 21.92
CA GLY A 3 -3.30 22.86 21.50
C GLY A 3 -4.02 22.05 20.43
N ASP A 4 -3.54 22.13 19.20
CA ASP A 4 -3.97 21.18 18.16
C ASP A 4 -3.75 19.78 18.75
N ALA A 5 -4.83 19.01 18.87
CA ALA A 5 -4.73 17.63 19.26
C ALA A 5 -3.75 16.96 18.29
N ILE A 6 -2.71 16.32 18.82
CA ILE A 6 -1.71 15.61 18.01
C ILE A 6 -2.48 14.53 17.26
N ASN A 7 -2.74 14.77 15.98
CA ASN A 7 -3.47 13.84 15.12
C ASN A 7 -2.45 13.13 14.22
N GLN A 8 -2.16 11.88 14.53
CA GLN A 8 -1.22 11.07 13.77
C GLN A 8 -1.92 10.46 12.55
N ARG A 9 -1.42 10.76 11.36
CA ARG A 9 -2.01 10.32 10.08
C ARG A 9 -1.21 9.17 9.51
N ILE A 10 -1.83 7.99 9.46
CA ILE A 10 -1.21 6.75 8.97
C ILE A 10 -1.88 6.36 7.66
N VAL A 11 -1.09 6.10 6.63
CA VAL A 11 -1.60 5.55 5.37
C VAL A 11 -1.17 4.10 5.17
N LEU A 12 -2.15 3.22 4.99
CA LEU A 12 -1.93 1.82 4.64
C LEU A 12 -1.89 1.66 3.12
N LEU A 13 -0.88 0.96 2.63
CA LEU A 13 -0.64 0.78 1.20
C LEU A 13 -0.78 -0.68 0.81
N PHE A 14 -1.76 -0.98 -0.05
CA PHE A 14 -2.04 -2.31 -0.59
C PHE A 14 -1.72 -2.35 -2.09
N GLY A 15 -0.56 -2.89 -2.44
CA GLY A 15 -0.05 -2.85 -3.81
C GLY A 15 -0.51 -3.99 -4.71
N SER A 16 -0.89 -5.13 -4.12
CA SER A 16 -1.21 -6.36 -4.85
C SER A 16 -2.70 -6.59 -5.08
N GLY A 17 -3.57 -5.89 -4.36
CA GLY A 17 -5.03 -6.03 -4.46
C GLY A 17 -5.60 -7.36 -4.01
N LEU A 18 -4.73 -8.29 -3.64
CA LEU A 18 -5.13 -9.49 -2.96
C LEU A 18 -5.70 -9.08 -1.61
N ASP A 19 -6.90 -9.56 -1.31
CA ASP A 19 -7.30 -9.73 0.08
C ASP A 19 -6.20 -10.57 0.70
N ALA A 20 -5.26 -9.92 1.40
CA ALA A 20 -4.27 -10.64 2.17
C ALA A 20 -5.09 -11.54 3.09
N GLU A 21 -5.11 -12.84 2.80
CA GLU A 21 -5.70 -13.84 3.66
C GLU A 21 -5.19 -13.52 5.05
N ARG A 22 -6.10 -13.42 6.04
CA ARG A 22 -5.76 -13.08 7.43
C ARG A 22 -4.52 -13.86 7.79
N SER A 23 -3.38 -13.19 7.81
CA SER A 23 -2.11 -13.90 7.75
C SER A 23 -2.00 -14.64 9.07
N GLY A 24 -2.06 -15.97 9.04
CA GLY A 24 -1.93 -16.84 10.22
C GLY A 24 -0.53 -16.81 10.83
N ALA A 25 0.23 -15.73 10.62
CA ALA A 25 1.58 -15.56 11.09
C ALA A 25 1.58 -15.32 12.61
N LEU A 26 2.05 -16.34 13.34
CA LEU A 26 2.55 -16.33 14.72
C LEU A 26 1.86 -15.29 15.62
N ALA A 27 0.83 -15.75 16.34
CA ALA A 27 -0.02 -14.98 17.26
C ALA A 27 0.69 -14.18 18.37
N SER A 28 2.02 -14.23 18.46
CA SER A 28 2.80 -13.58 19.51
C SER A 28 3.38 -12.20 19.14
N GLU A 29 3.39 -11.81 17.87
CA GLU A 29 3.92 -10.51 17.42
C GLU A 29 2.79 -9.55 17.02
N ALA A 30 2.74 -8.38 17.66
CA ALA A 30 1.77 -7.34 17.36
C ALA A 30 2.05 -6.70 15.99
N SER A 31 0.98 -6.27 15.31
CA SER A 31 1.09 -5.42 14.11
C SER A 31 1.68 -4.07 14.51
N GLN A 32 2.52 -3.49 13.65
CA GLN A 32 3.07 -2.15 13.84
C GLN A 32 1.97 -1.09 13.91
N LEU A 33 0.92 -1.24 13.09
CA LEU A 33 -0.27 -0.40 13.17
C LEU A 33 -0.94 -0.50 14.54
N ALA A 34 -1.05 -1.71 15.11
CA ALA A 34 -1.64 -1.90 16.43
C ALA A 34 -0.80 -1.26 17.55
N SER A 35 0.54 -1.34 17.46
CA SER A 35 1.44 -0.67 18.40
C SER A 35 1.32 0.85 18.28
N LEU A 36 1.36 1.40 17.06
CA LEU A 36 1.19 2.84 16.82
C LEU A 36 -0.14 3.37 17.35
N VAL A 37 -1.23 2.65 17.12
CA VAL A 37 -2.56 3.03 17.63
C VAL A 37 -2.62 2.97 19.16
N LYS A 38 -1.98 1.97 19.78
CA LYS A 38 -1.96 1.80 21.23
C LYS A 38 -1.10 2.87 21.93
N ASP A 39 0.03 3.21 21.32
CA ASP A 39 1.01 4.12 21.91
C ASP A 39 0.73 5.60 21.56
N ALA A 40 -0.27 5.86 20.70
CA ALA A 40 -0.66 7.20 20.33
C ALA A 40 -1.21 7.98 21.54
N ILE A 41 -0.64 9.18 21.75
CA ILE A 41 -1.06 10.10 22.81
C ILE A 41 -2.31 10.91 22.39
N GLY A 42 -2.65 10.91 21.10
CA GLY A 42 -3.77 11.65 20.52
C GLY A 42 -4.59 10.82 19.54
N SER A 43 -5.36 11.48 18.67
CA SER A 43 -6.16 10.78 17.67
C SER A 43 -5.27 10.17 16.59
N VAL A 44 -5.64 8.98 16.12
CA VAL A 44 -5.00 8.34 14.98
C VAL A 44 -5.98 8.29 13.83
N ASP A 45 -5.57 8.87 12.71
CA ASP A 45 -6.34 8.87 11.48
C ASP A 45 -5.72 7.87 10.49
N VAL A 46 -6.45 6.78 10.21
CA VAL A 46 -5.97 5.71 9.34
C VAL A 46 -6.65 5.79 8.00
N SER A 47 -5.87 6.01 6.94
CA SER A 47 -6.34 6.04 5.56
C SER A 47 -5.75 4.88 4.74
N VAL A 48 -6.36 4.56 3.60
CA VAL A 48 -5.96 3.43 2.76
C VAL A 48 -5.79 3.88 1.32
N ILE A 49 -4.69 3.43 0.70
CA ILE A 49 -4.50 3.46 -0.73
C ILE A 49 -4.31 2.02 -1.20
N SER A 50 -5.18 1.58 -2.11
CA SER A 50 -5.14 0.19 -2.59
C SER A 50 -5.28 0.11 -4.10
N LEU A 51 -4.52 -0.78 -4.73
CA LEU A 51 -4.79 -1.23 -6.09
C LEU A 51 -5.57 -2.54 -6.02
N GLY A 52 -6.81 -2.58 -6.50
CA GLY A 52 -7.59 -3.84 -6.61
C GLY A 52 -8.34 -4.32 -5.35
N LEU A 53 -8.13 -3.72 -4.17
CA LEU A 53 -8.88 -4.08 -2.96
C LEU A 53 -10.33 -3.60 -3.03
N SER A 54 -11.28 -4.54 -3.10
CA SER A 54 -12.71 -4.26 -3.29
C SER A 54 -13.50 -4.16 -1.98
N ARG A 55 -12.99 -4.72 -0.88
CA ARG A 55 -13.61 -4.63 0.45
C ARG A 55 -13.25 -3.33 1.16
N PRO A 56 -14.17 -2.74 1.96
CA PRO A 56 -13.82 -1.68 2.89
C PRO A 56 -12.97 -2.25 4.04
N ILE A 57 -12.04 -1.44 4.55
CA ILE A 57 -11.29 -1.76 5.77
C ILE A 57 -12.00 -1.06 6.93
N ALA A 58 -12.43 -1.82 7.94
CA ALA A 58 -13.12 -1.26 9.08
C ALA A 58 -12.22 -0.25 9.78
N GLY A 59 -12.77 0.94 10.03
CA GLY A 59 -12.07 1.92 10.81
C GLY A 59 -11.09 2.81 10.05
N THR A 60 -11.22 2.91 8.73
CA THR A 60 -10.41 3.83 7.94
C THR A 60 -11.23 5.06 7.57
N SER A 61 -10.66 6.25 7.71
CA SER A 61 -11.33 7.52 7.42
C SER A 61 -11.50 7.77 5.93
N GLU A 62 -10.51 7.39 5.14
CA GLU A 62 -10.48 7.55 3.68
C GLU A 62 -9.92 6.27 3.03
N HIS A 63 -10.57 5.78 1.97
CA HIS A 63 -10.09 4.64 1.18
C HIS A 63 -10.03 5.01 -0.31
N ILE A 64 -8.83 5.30 -0.81
CA ILE A 64 -8.58 5.57 -2.22
C ILE A 64 -8.28 4.25 -2.95
N ARG A 65 -9.20 3.89 -3.85
CA ARG A 65 -9.06 2.73 -4.73
C ARG A 65 -8.46 3.16 -6.06
N LEU A 66 -7.26 2.68 -6.32
CA LEU A 66 -6.57 2.90 -7.58
C LEU A 66 -7.19 1.99 -8.65
N ASP A 67 -7.55 2.59 -9.76
CA ASP A 67 -8.18 1.93 -10.88
C ASP A 67 -7.17 1.04 -11.63
N GLU A 68 -7.34 -0.29 -11.57
CA GLU A 68 -6.56 -1.21 -12.41
C GLU A 68 -6.84 -1.03 -13.90
N SER A 69 -8.01 -0.50 -14.25
CA SER A 69 -8.50 -0.35 -15.62
C SER A 69 -7.67 0.63 -16.48
N ARG A 70 -6.89 1.51 -15.83
CA ARG A 70 -5.86 2.37 -16.45
C ARG A 70 -4.51 1.66 -16.64
N ARG A 71 -4.49 0.33 -16.77
CA ARG A 71 -3.41 -0.38 -17.48
C ARG A 71 -3.23 0.30 -18.83
N SER A 72 -2.07 0.94 -18.99
CA SER A 72 -1.67 1.65 -20.20
C SER A 72 -1.93 0.75 -21.42
N PHE A 73 -2.26 1.30 -22.59
CA PHE A 73 -2.41 0.51 -23.83
C PHE A 73 -1.23 -0.46 -24.05
N THR A 74 -0.03 -0.07 -23.61
CA THR A 74 1.18 -0.88 -23.57
C THR A 74 1.09 -2.12 -22.67
N ASP A 75 0.45 -2.03 -21.51
CA ASP A 75 0.28 -3.18 -20.59
C ASP A 75 -0.71 -4.19 -21.17
N ARG A 76 -1.77 -3.71 -21.83
CA ARG A 76 -2.73 -4.58 -22.54
C ARG A 76 -2.07 -5.30 -23.70
N PHE A 77 -1.24 -4.60 -24.48
CA PHE A 77 -0.50 -5.17 -25.60
C PHE A 77 0.54 -6.21 -25.15
N LEU A 78 1.27 -5.95 -24.05
CA LEU A 78 2.24 -6.89 -23.50
C LEU A 78 1.58 -8.13 -22.86
N THR A 79 0.37 -7.96 -22.31
CA THR A 79 -0.42 -9.09 -21.81
C THR A 79 -0.99 -9.92 -22.97
N SER A 80 -1.44 -9.27 -24.05
CA SER A 80 -2.03 -9.94 -25.22
C SER A 80 -1.00 -10.63 -26.13
N VAL A 81 0.23 -10.13 -26.20
CA VAL A 81 1.31 -10.71 -27.05
C VAL A 81 1.97 -11.95 -26.42
N GLY A 82 1.46 -12.44 -25.29
CA GLY A 82 1.79 -13.79 -24.82
C GLY A 82 3.09 -13.84 -24.01
N ALA A 83 3.06 -13.24 -22.83
CA ALA A 83 4.07 -13.42 -21.79
C ALA A 83 4.32 -14.89 -21.40
N PHE A 84 3.42 -15.81 -21.77
CA PHE A 84 3.57 -17.25 -21.53
C PHE A 84 4.54 -17.94 -22.50
N SER A 85 4.62 -17.51 -23.77
CA SER A 85 5.50 -18.12 -24.78
C SER A 85 6.94 -17.60 -24.72
N LEU A 86 7.13 -16.37 -24.22
CA LEU A 86 8.43 -15.75 -24.01
C LEU A 86 9.11 -16.26 -22.73
N ARG A 87 8.37 -16.76 -21.73
CA ARG A 87 8.97 -17.22 -20.47
C ARG A 87 9.79 -18.51 -20.64
N THR A 88 9.37 -19.41 -21.52
CA THR A 88 10.05 -20.69 -21.79
C THR A 88 11.19 -20.57 -22.80
N ARG A 89 11.12 -19.65 -23.77
CA ARG A 89 12.19 -19.44 -24.75
C ARG A 89 13.37 -18.59 -24.24
N PHE A 90 13.20 -17.85 -23.15
CA PHE A 90 14.20 -16.88 -22.66
C PHE A 90 14.89 -17.29 -21.35
N ALA A 91 14.61 -18.49 -20.81
CA ALA A 91 15.33 -19.05 -19.66
C ALA A 91 16.82 -19.39 -19.97
N THR A 92 17.21 -19.40 -21.25
CA THR A 92 18.55 -19.78 -21.73
C THR A 92 19.45 -18.61 -22.14
N PHE A 93 19.02 -17.34 -22.00
CA PHE A 93 19.85 -16.18 -22.39
C PHE A 93 20.12 -15.18 -21.24
N PRO A 94 21.33 -14.59 -21.17
CA PRO A 94 21.72 -13.59 -20.15
C PRO A 94 20.92 -12.27 -20.18
N ILE A 95 19.99 -12.12 -21.14
CA ILE A 95 19.03 -11.02 -21.26
C ILE A 95 17.89 -11.12 -20.22
N GLY A 96 17.78 -12.23 -19.47
CA GLY A 96 16.80 -12.40 -18.39
C GLY A 96 16.86 -11.33 -17.29
N ARG A 97 18.04 -10.73 -17.02
CA ARG A 97 18.18 -9.60 -16.09
C ARG A 97 17.62 -8.28 -16.64
N LEU A 98 17.62 -8.11 -17.96
CA LEU A 98 17.06 -6.94 -18.64
C LEU A 98 15.53 -7.01 -18.76
N LEU A 99 14.92 -8.20 -18.81
CA LEU A 99 13.45 -8.32 -18.83
C LEU A 99 12.83 -8.33 -17.42
N ASN A 100 13.55 -8.75 -16.38
CA ASN A 100 13.19 -8.36 -14.99
C ASN A 100 13.31 -6.84 -14.77
N SER A 101 14.05 -6.13 -15.63
CA SER A 101 14.10 -4.66 -15.65
C SER A 101 12.96 -4.02 -16.48
N LEU A 102 12.21 -4.82 -17.26
CA LEU A 102 10.99 -4.39 -17.94
C LEU A 102 9.84 -4.30 -16.93
N GLY A 103 9.77 -3.13 -16.31
CA GLY A 103 8.63 -2.22 -16.41
C GLY A 103 7.24 -2.69 -15.96
N PRO A 104 6.46 -3.44 -16.77
CA PRO A 104 5.01 -3.46 -16.62
C PRO A 104 4.44 -4.61 -15.79
N VAL A 105 5.25 -5.58 -15.38
CA VAL A 105 4.80 -6.76 -14.61
C VAL A 105 5.25 -6.72 -13.14
N ASP A 106 6.24 -5.89 -12.79
CA ASP A 106 6.67 -5.69 -11.41
C ASP A 106 5.54 -4.99 -10.60
N PRO A 107 4.88 -5.69 -9.66
CA PRO A 107 3.75 -5.15 -8.90
C PRO A 107 4.10 -3.83 -8.19
N SER A 108 5.35 -3.71 -7.73
CA SER A 108 5.83 -2.52 -7.02
C SER A 108 5.95 -1.29 -7.92
N ARG A 109 6.30 -1.49 -9.19
CA ARG A 109 6.29 -0.40 -10.19
C ARG A 109 4.89 -0.06 -10.64
N VAL A 110 4.01 -1.06 -10.81
CA VAL A 110 2.61 -0.86 -11.20
C VAL A 110 1.90 -0.03 -10.14
N PHE A 111 1.99 -0.43 -8.88
CA PHE A 111 1.38 0.30 -7.76
C PHE A 111 1.92 1.73 -7.66
N TRP A 112 3.25 1.91 -7.70
CA TRP A 112 3.86 3.24 -7.69
C TRP A 112 3.37 4.14 -8.83
N ARG A 113 3.26 3.60 -10.05
CA ARG A 113 2.72 4.37 -11.19
C ARG A 113 1.26 4.74 -11.00
N ALA A 114 0.46 3.83 -10.45
CA ALA A 114 -0.94 4.07 -10.17
C ALA A 114 -1.11 5.20 -9.14
N VAL A 115 -0.36 5.16 -8.03
CA VAL A 115 -0.33 6.23 -7.02
C VAL A 115 0.07 7.58 -7.64
N ARG A 116 1.16 7.62 -8.41
CA ARG A 116 1.62 8.87 -9.06
C ARG A 116 0.61 9.50 -10.01
N ARG A 117 -0.19 8.67 -10.69
CA ARG A 117 -1.18 9.11 -11.68
C ARG A 117 -2.52 9.48 -11.04
N HIS A 118 -2.70 9.20 -9.75
CA HIS A 118 -3.93 9.47 -9.02
C HIS A 118 -3.72 10.65 -8.05
N PRO A 119 -4.23 11.85 -8.37
CA PRO A 119 -3.98 13.05 -7.56
C PRO A 119 -4.39 12.89 -6.10
N GLU A 120 -5.53 12.26 -5.83
CA GLU A 120 -6.02 12.06 -4.46
C GLU A 120 -5.15 11.09 -3.65
N ALA A 121 -4.66 10.01 -4.26
CA ALA A 121 -3.76 9.07 -3.59
C ALA A 121 -2.42 9.74 -3.26
N ARG A 122 -1.92 10.56 -4.18
CA ARG A 122 -0.72 11.36 -3.94
C ARG A 122 -0.93 12.38 -2.81
N ARG A 123 -2.04 13.11 -2.83
CA ARG A 123 -2.41 14.06 -1.77
C ARG A 123 -2.51 13.38 -0.41
N LEU A 124 -3.11 12.19 -0.36
CA LEU A 124 -3.26 11.42 0.87
C LEU A 124 -1.89 10.98 1.41
N LEU A 125 -1.00 10.51 0.53
CA LEU A 125 0.35 10.10 0.88
C LEU A 125 1.24 11.27 1.33
N GLU A 126 1.12 12.45 0.71
CA GLU A 126 1.85 13.68 1.09
C GLU A 126 1.35 14.32 2.39
N ARG A 127 0.18 13.91 2.88
CA ARG A 127 -0.41 14.38 4.15
C ARG A 127 -0.25 13.37 5.27
N ALA A 128 0.26 12.18 4.99
CA ALA A 128 0.47 11.17 6.01
C ALA A 128 1.78 11.45 6.75
N ASP A 129 1.82 11.12 8.03
CA ASP A 129 3.04 11.16 8.83
C ASP A 129 3.78 9.81 8.69
N ILE A 130 3.03 8.71 8.58
CA ILE A 130 3.56 7.34 8.45
C ILE A 130 2.92 6.62 7.25
N ALA A 131 3.74 5.98 6.41
CA ALA A 131 3.28 5.05 5.38
C ALA A 131 3.61 3.59 5.73
N ILE A 132 2.59 2.73 5.81
CA ILE A 132 2.77 1.30 6.08
C ILE A 132 2.47 0.49 4.81
N ALA A 133 3.50 -0.17 4.27
CA ALA A 133 3.34 -1.14 3.22
C ALA A 133 2.80 -2.47 3.78
N THR A 134 1.62 -2.88 3.35
CA THR A 134 0.97 -4.11 3.83
C THR A 134 1.29 -5.33 2.96
N ASP A 135 1.97 -5.12 1.83
CA ASP A 135 2.49 -6.18 0.97
C ASP A 135 3.78 -5.72 0.28
N LEU A 136 4.50 -6.66 -0.33
CA LEU A 136 5.76 -6.38 -1.01
C LEU A 136 5.60 -5.44 -2.22
N ALA A 137 4.42 -5.44 -2.84
CA ALA A 137 4.10 -4.54 -3.94
C ALA A 137 4.01 -3.07 -3.47
N ALA A 138 3.62 -2.84 -2.22
CA ALA A 138 3.55 -1.51 -1.64
C ALA A 138 4.89 -0.97 -1.10
N THR A 139 5.84 -1.84 -0.75
CA THR A 139 7.10 -1.45 -0.08
C THR A 139 7.87 -0.35 -0.83
N LYS A 140 7.92 -0.43 -2.16
CA LYS A 140 8.60 0.58 -2.99
C LYS A 140 7.95 1.96 -2.85
N THR A 141 6.62 2.03 -2.83
CA THR A 141 5.89 3.28 -2.69
C THR A 141 6.13 3.89 -1.32
N ALA A 142 6.08 3.10 -0.25
CA ALA A 142 6.37 3.56 1.11
C ALA A 142 7.79 4.14 1.22
N TRP A 143 8.80 3.37 0.76
CA TRP A 143 10.19 3.81 0.77
C TRP A 143 10.41 5.10 -0.03
N LEU A 144 9.81 5.19 -1.24
CA LEU A 144 9.90 6.39 -2.07
C LEU A 144 9.18 7.61 -1.47
N ALA A 145 8.15 7.41 -0.64
CA ALA A 145 7.47 8.50 0.04
C ALA A 145 8.38 9.11 1.12
N ALA A 146 9.00 8.26 1.95
CA ALA A 146 9.94 8.70 2.98
C ALA A 146 11.17 9.37 2.35
N GLN A 147 11.75 8.78 1.31
CA GLN A 147 12.90 9.36 0.59
C GLN A 147 12.61 10.73 -0.04
N ARG A 148 11.35 11.04 -0.33
CA ARG A 148 10.93 12.35 -0.85
C ARG A 148 10.48 13.33 0.23
N GLY A 149 10.52 12.94 1.50
CA GLY A 149 10.00 13.75 2.61
C GLY A 149 8.49 13.96 2.55
N TRP A 150 7.74 13.03 1.94
CA TRP A 150 6.28 13.08 1.92
C TRP A 150 5.66 12.51 3.19
N VAL A 151 6.36 11.57 3.81
CA VAL A 151 6.06 10.98 5.11
C VAL A 151 7.33 11.02 5.95
N GLU A 152 7.18 11.02 7.26
CA GLU A 152 8.30 10.99 8.21
C GLU A 152 8.86 9.57 8.32
N GLU A 153 7.97 8.57 8.28
CA GLU A 153 8.34 7.17 8.46
C GLU A 153 7.69 6.25 7.42
N ALA A 154 8.44 5.24 6.98
CA ALA A 154 7.96 4.18 6.10
C ALA A 154 8.22 2.82 6.72
N LEU A 155 7.15 2.03 6.90
CA LEU A 155 7.19 0.72 7.53
C LEU A 155 6.72 -0.36 6.55
N TYR A 156 7.15 -1.60 6.80
CA TYR A 156 6.57 -2.79 6.19
C TYR A 156 5.91 -3.64 7.27
N ASP A 157 4.61 -3.84 7.16
CA ASP A 157 3.86 -4.69 8.06
C ASP A 157 2.67 -5.34 7.34
N HIS A 158 2.87 -6.60 6.95
CA HIS A 158 1.83 -7.39 6.31
C HIS A 158 0.65 -7.71 7.24
N ARG A 159 0.83 -7.66 8.56
CA ARG A 159 -0.23 -7.95 9.54
C ARG A 159 -1.22 -6.80 9.63
N SER A 160 -0.79 -5.58 9.32
CA SER A 160 -1.66 -4.40 9.19
C SER A 160 -2.84 -4.62 8.22
N ALA A 161 -2.69 -5.53 7.24
CA ALA A 161 -3.78 -5.92 6.33
C ALA A 161 -4.95 -6.67 7.01
N SER A 162 -4.68 -7.27 8.16
CA SER A 162 -5.61 -8.12 8.93
C SER A 162 -6.21 -7.43 10.14
N VAL A 163 -5.74 -6.22 10.48
CA VAL A 163 -6.22 -5.49 11.64
C VAL A 163 -7.63 -4.98 11.33
N GLY A 164 -8.64 -5.69 11.82
CA GLY A 164 -9.99 -5.14 11.96
C GLY A 164 -9.97 -4.19 13.14
N ILE A 165 -9.63 -2.92 12.93
CA ILE A 165 -9.68 -1.92 14.00
C ILE A 165 -11.16 -1.66 14.30
N SER A 166 -11.68 -2.32 15.33
CA SER A 166 -12.92 -1.92 15.97
C SER A 166 -12.63 -0.68 16.80
N TRP A 167 -12.86 0.51 16.24
CA TRP A 167 -12.86 1.73 17.04
C TRP A 167 -14.01 1.63 18.04
N GLN A 168 -13.68 1.39 19.31
CA GLN A 168 -14.56 1.83 20.37
C GLN A 168 -14.51 3.35 20.33
N LEU A 169 -15.43 3.95 19.57
CA LEU A 169 -15.75 5.36 19.76
C LEU A 169 -16.09 5.49 21.24
N PRO A 170 -15.38 6.32 22.03
CA PRO A 170 -15.85 6.66 23.36
C PRO A 170 -17.19 7.38 23.15
N THR A 171 -18.30 6.67 23.34
CA THR A 171 -19.59 7.30 23.53
C THR A 171 -19.44 8.19 24.74
N ALA A 172 -19.52 9.51 24.51
CA ALA A 172 -19.63 10.47 25.60
C ALA A 172 -20.85 10.09 26.45
N ASP A 173 -20.62 9.91 27.75
CA ASP A 173 -21.68 9.84 28.76
C ASP A 173 -22.47 11.16 28.82
#